data_AF-U4KRM1-F1
#
_entry.id   AF-U4KRM1-F1
#
_cell.length_a   1.000
_cell.length_b   1.000
_cell.length_c   1.000
_cell.angle_alpha   90.00
_cell.angle_beta   90.00
_cell.angle_gamma   90.00
#
_symmetry.space_group_name_H-M   'P 1'
#
loop_
_entity.id
_entity.type
_entity.pdbx_description
1 polymer ?
#
loop_
_entity_poly.entity_id
_entity_poly.type
_entity_poly.pdbx_seq_one_letter_code
_entity_poly.pdbx_strand_id
1 'polypeptide(L)'
;MFDYTSEDDQMSINKFMAIDLIILASIAVFSEIAGEIFGFMGMNRTILITLSYPMILAAYVRWGKQGLWLNLAIIVTDLIMFTSMSTSLMMVRALSNLGLVVGFIYLNYLSKRSIDIKTDIYTSLLYYIIGYLGLISLQGLSQVMFQVQFSIVALLLYHLANFILGLIVIIVMRIQPNFLVDMRKYLNNFHKKDVE
;
A
#
# COMPACT_ATOMS: atom_id res chain seq x y z
N MET A 1 -36.93 0.93 -0.54
CA MET A 1 -35.59 0.90 -1.17
C MET A 1 -35.14 -0.54 -1.09
N PHE A 2 -35.34 -1.33 -2.15
CA PHE A 2 -35.01 -2.74 -2.13
C PHE A 2 -33.51 -2.90 -2.37
N ASP A 3 -32.82 -3.51 -1.42
CA ASP A 3 -31.41 -3.88 -1.52
C ASP A 3 -31.30 -5.18 -2.33
N TYR A 4 -31.55 -5.09 -3.64
CA TYR A 4 -31.24 -6.17 -4.58
C TYR A 4 -29.78 -6.02 -5.00
N THR A 5 -28.85 -6.46 -4.15
CA THR A 5 -27.60 -7.03 -4.65
C THR A 5 -27.86 -8.51 -4.79
N SER A 6 -28.06 -9.00 -6.01
CA SER A 6 -28.20 -10.43 -6.22
C SER A 6 -26.92 -11.14 -5.74
N GLU A 7 -27.01 -12.37 -5.26
CA GLU A 7 -25.80 -13.13 -4.87
C GLU A 7 -24.79 -13.21 -6.02
N ASP A 8 -25.28 -13.22 -7.27
CA ASP A 8 -24.48 -13.22 -8.49
C ASP A 8 -23.69 -11.90 -8.67
N ASP A 9 -24.29 -10.74 -8.38
CA ASP A 9 -23.61 -9.44 -8.41
C ASP A 9 -22.53 -9.35 -7.33
N GLN A 10 -22.83 -9.85 -6.13
CA GLN A 10 -21.85 -9.86 -5.05
C GLN A 10 -20.68 -10.81 -5.35
N MET A 11 -20.95 -11.93 -6.03
CA MET A 11 -19.94 -12.86 -6.51
C MET A 11 -19.07 -12.24 -7.62
N SER A 12 -19.66 -11.46 -8.54
CA SER A 12 -18.92 -10.77 -9.60
C SER A 12 -17.97 -9.72 -9.04
N ILE A 13 -18.43 -8.89 -8.09
CA ILE A 13 -17.61 -7.87 -7.40
C ILE A 13 -16.42 -8.52 -6.67
N ASN A 14 -16.66 -9.64 -5.99
CA ASN A 14 -15.60 -10.34 -5.26
C ASN A 14 -14.54 -10.91 -6.22
N LYS A 15 -14.93 -11.40 -7.41
CA LYS A 15 -14.01 -11.86 -8.45
C LYS A 15 -13.17 -10.69 -8.99
N PHE A 16 -13.80 -9.56 -9.32
CA PHE A 16 -13.07 -8.36 -9.77
C PHE A 16 -12.09 -7.84 -8.72
N MET A 17 -12.51 -7.82 -7.45
CA MET A 17 -11.66 -7.45 -6.34
C MET A 17 -10.43 -8.35 -6.23
N ALA A 18 -10.63 -9.66 -6.29
CA ALA A 18 -9.53 -10.61 -6.23
C ALA A 18 -8.52 -10.39 -7.36
N ILE A 19 -9.00 -10.23 -8.60
CA ILE A 19 -8.15 -10.00 -9.77
C ILE A 19 -7.36 -8.69 -9.62
N ASP A 20 -8.03 -7.59 -9.26
CA ASP A 20 -7.39 -6.28 -9.11
C ASP A 20 -6.33 -6.29 -7.99
N LEU A 21 -6.64 -6.91 -6.85
CA LEU A 21 -5.68 -7.07 -5.75
C LEU A 21 -4.50 -7.95 -6.15
N ILE A 22 -4.71 -9.02 -6.92
CA ILE A 22 -3.63 -9.87 -7.45
C ILE A 22 -2.71 -9.07 -8.38
N ILE A 23 -3.27 -8.24 -9.27
CA ILE A 23 -2.50 -7.40 -10.19
C ILE A 23 -1.65 -6.40 -9.39
N LEU A 24 -2.28 -5.66 -8.47
CA LEU A 24 -1.58 -4.68 -7.63
C LEU A 24 -0.50 -5.35 -6.77
N ALA A 25 -0.81 -6.51 -6.18
CA ALA A 25 0.14 -7.26 -5.36
C ALA A 25 1.31 -7.76 -6.20
N SER A 26 1.05 -8.25 -7.42
CA SER A 26 2.11 -8.69 -8.33
C SER A 26 3.06 -7.53 -8.66
N ILE A 27 2.54 -6.36 -9.04
CA ILE A 27 3.36 -5.17 -9.33
C ILE A 27 4.18 -4.77 -8.10
N ALA A 28 3.55 -4.74 -6.93
CA ALA A 28 4.18 -4.40 -5.66
C ALA A 28 5.33 -5.37 -5.32
N VAL A 29 5.06 -6.67 -5.36
CA VAL A 29 6.03 -7.76 -5.08
C VAL A 29 7.18 -7.74 -6.08
N PHE A 30 6.89 -7.64 -7.39
CA PHE A 30 7.94 -7.56 -8.41
C PHE A 30 8.81 -6.33 -8.23
N SER A 31 8.22 -5.18 -7.86
CA SER A 31 9.00 -3.97 -7.60
C SER A 31 9.91 -4.10 -6.37
N GLU A 32 9.44 -4.77 -5.32
CA GLU A 32 10.23 -5.02 -4.11
C GLU A 32 11.40 -5.97 -4.40
N ILE A 33 11.10 -7.09 -5.08
CA ILE A 33 12.12 -8.06 -5.49
C ILE A 33 13.16 -7.42 -6.40
N ALA A 34 12.71 -6.67 -7.41
CA ALA A 34 13.60 -6.00 -8.34
C ALA A 34 14.49 -4.99 -7.61
N GLY A 35 13.92 -4.16 -6.74
CA GLY A 35 14.64 -3.22 -5.91
C GLY A 35 15.76 -3.93 -5.15
N GLU A 36 15.41 -4.95 -4.35
CA GLU A 36 16.39 -5.69 -3.56
C GLU A 36 17.49 -6.33 -4.43
N ILE A 37 17.15 -6.98 -5.55
CA ILE A 37 18.16 -7.55 -6.48
C ILE A 37 19.14 -6.46 -6.96
N PHE A 38 18.64 -5.31 -7.40
CA PHE A 38 19.50 -4.21 -7.84
C PHE A 38 20.37 -3.64 -6.71
N GLY A 39 19.84 -3.60 -5.47
CA GLY A 39 20.60 -3.24 -4.27
C GLY A 39 21.68 -4.25 -3.88
N PHE A 40 21.49 -5.55 -4.17
CA PHE A 40 22.51 -6.57 -3.97
C PHE A 40 23.60 -6.54 -5.04
N MET A 41 23.27 -6.16 -6.28
CA MET A 41 24.20 -6.09 -7.42
C MET A 41 25.20 -4.92 -7.37
N GLY A 42 25.31 -4.22 -6.24
CA GLY A 42 26.32 -3.18 -6.02
C GLY A 42 25.90 -1.78 -6.47
N MET A 43 24.66 -1.58 -6.94
CA MET A 43 24.08 -0.24 -6.96
C MET A 43 23.89 0.22 -5.53
N ASN A 44 24.29 1.46 -5.25
CA ASN A 44 24.33 2.03 -3.91
C ASN A 44 23.03 1.74 -3.14
N ARG A 45 23.08 0.92 -2.07
CA ARG A 45 21.91 0.48 -1.27
C ARG A 45 21.11 1.64 -0.66
N THR A 46 21.63 2.85 -0.77
CA THR A 46 21.05 4.09 -0.25
C THR A 46 19.81 4.55 -1.01
N ILE A 47 19.65 4.19 -2.30
CA ILE A 47 18.51 4.64 -3.13
C ILE A 47 17.88 3.43 -3.82
N LEU A 48 17.09 2.70 -3.04
CA LEU A 48 16.22 1.64 -3.54
C LEU A 48 14.83 2.23 -3.78
N ILE A 49 14.32 2.08 -5.00
CA ILE A 49 13.03 2.59 -5.42
C ILE A 49 12.05 1.42 -5.47
N THR A 50 11.00 1.46 -4.66
CA THR A 50 9.94 0.45 -4.64
C THR A 50 8.58 1.07 -4.94
N LEU A 51 7.77 0.36 -5.73
CA LEU A 51 6.39 0.71 -6.01
C LEU A 51 5.41 0.05 -5.03
N SER A 52 5.91 -0.71 -4.05
CA SER A 52 5.05 -1.43 -3.10
C SER A 52 4.15 -0.49 -2.31
N TYR A 53 4.70 0.60 -1.76
CA TYR A 53 3.94 1.58 -0.98
C TYR A 53 2.80 2.29 -1.75
N PRO A 54 3.02 2.86 -2.96
CA PRO A 54 1.92 3.44 -3.72
C PRO A 54 0.89 2.39 -4.17
N MET A 55 1.29 1.13 -4.44
CA MET A 55 0.32 0.07 -4.75
C MET A 55 -0.53 -0.33 -3.53
N ILE A 56 0.04 -0.33 -2.33
CA ILE A 56 -0.72 -0.52 -1.07
C ILE A 56 -1.76 0.59 -0.92
N LEU A 57 -1.38 1.85 -1.11
CA LEU A 57 -2.32 2.98 -1.08
C LEU A 57 -3.42 2.81 -2.13
N ALA A 58 -3.07 2.44 -3.37
CA ALA A 58 -4.03 2.18 -4.44
C ALA A 58 -5.08 1.14 -4.03
N ALA A 59 -4.64 0.04 -3.42
CA ALA A 59 -5.54 -1.01 -2.96
C ALA A 59 -6.47 -0.53 -1.83
N TYR A 60 -5.97 0.27 -0.88
CA TYR A 60 -6.80 0.88 0.16
C TYR A 60 -7.82 1.86 -0.40
N VAL A 61 -7.46 2.66 -1.41
CA VAL A 61 -8.39 3.60 -2.06
C VAL A 61 -9.48 2.82 -2.79
N ARG A 62 -9.10 1.81 -3.59
CA ARG A 62 -10.02 1.07 -4.46
C ARG A 62 -10.95 0.15 -3.66
N TRP A 63 -10.41 -0.56 -2.68
CA TRP A 63 -11.12 -1.63 -1.98
C TRP A 63 -11.24 -1.45 -0.47
N GLY A 64 -10.72 -0.37 0.12
CA GLY A 64 -10.83 -0.13 1.56
C GLY A 64 -10.00 -1.12 2.39
N LYS A 65 -10.62 -1.74 3.40
CA LYS A 65 -9.92 -2.64 4.34
C LYS A 65 -9.28 -3.84 3.65
N GLN A 66 -9.80 -4.25 2.50
CA GLN A 66 -9.28 -5.34 1.70
C GLN A 66 -7.88 -5.04 1.12
N GLY A 67 -7.46 -3.77 1.08
CA GLY A 67 -6.07 -3.40 0.82
C GLY A 67 -5.05 -3.97 1.83
N LEU A 68 -5.51 -4.39 3.03
CA LEU A 68 -4.68 -5.12 4.00
C LEU A 68 -4.06 -6.39 3.41
N TRP A 69 -4.76 -7.07 2.51
CA TRP A 69 -4.26 -8.29 1.87
C TRP A 69 -3.00 -8.03 1.05
N LEU A 70 -2.93 -6.89 0.38
CA LEU A 70 -1.75 -6.51 -0.38
C LEU A 70 -0.57 -6.22 0.55
N ASN A 71 -0.81 -5.53 1.68
CA ASN A 71 0.25 -5.30 2.65
C ASN A 71 0.75 -6.61 3.28
N LEU A 72 -0.14 -7.56 3.57
CA LEU A 72 0.26 -8.89 4.03
C LEU A 72 1.10 -9.61 2.98
N ALA A 73 0.77 -9.51 1.69
CA ALA A 73 1.57 -10.08 0.62
C ALA A 73 2.99 -9.49 0.58
N ILE A 74 3.13 -8.18 0.77
CA ILE A 74 4.45 -7.51 0.87
C ILE A 74 5.22 -7.97 2.10
N ILE A 75 4.59 -8.02 3.27
CA ILE A 75 5.24 -8.51 4.50
C ILE A 75 5.73 -9.95 4.33
N VAL A 76 4.89 -10.83 3.76
CA VAL A 76 5.28 -12.23 3.49
C VAL A 76 6.43 -12.29 2.50
N THR A 77 6.41 -11.45 1.46
CA THR A 77 7.50 -11.36 0.48
C THR A 77 8.81 -10.94 1.15
N ASP A 78 8.78 -9.88 1.95
CA ASP A 78 9.95 -9.43 2.72
C ASP A 78 10.47 -10.53 3.65
N LEU A 79 9.59 -11.23 4.36
CA LEU A 79 10.00 -12.34 5.23
C LEU A 79 10.67 -13.47 4.43
N ILE A 80 10.15 -13.81 3.24
CA ILE A 80 10.73 -14.83 2.37
C ILE A 80 12.13 -14.39 1.88
N MET A 81 12.23 -13.16 1.35
CA MET A 81 13.46 -12.61 0.79
C MET A 81 14.59 -12.51 1.82
N PHE A 82 14.24 -12.19 3.06
CA PHE A 82 15.21 -11.98 4.14
C PHE A 82 15.40 -13.20 5.04
N THR A 83 14.85 -14.38 4.70
CA THR A 83 15.02 -15.61 5.50
C THR A 83 16.49 -16.01 5.73
N SER A 84 17.38 -15.66 4.81
CA SER A 84 18.83 -15.93 4.94
C SER A 84 19.58 -14.85 5.74
N MET A 85 18.90 -13.81 6.22
CA MET A 85 19.47 -12.72 7.00
C MET A 85 19.20 -12.88 8.50
N SER A 86 19.64 -11.90 9.31
CA SER A 86 19.39 -11.93 10.75
C SER A 86 17.90 -11.78 11.05
N THR A 87 17.41 -12.58 12.00
CA THR A 87 16.02 -12.51 12.48
C THR A 87 15.65 -11.09 12.91
N SER A 88 16.56 -10.36 13.55
CA SER A 88 16.38 -8.96 13.94
C SER A 88 16.06 -8.07 12.74
N LEU A 89 16.78 -8.22 11.64
CA LEU A 89 16.55 -7.43 10.43
C LEU A 89 15.20 -7.77 9.79
N MET A 90 14.86 -9.06 9.72
CA MET A 90 13.55 -9.50 9.24
C MET A 90 12.41 -8.87 10.05
N MET A 91 12.52 -8.87 11.39
CA MET A 91 11.52 -8.30 12.28
C MET A 91 11.39 -6.79 12.11
N VAL A 92 12.51 -6.06 11.95
CA VAL A 92 12.49 -4.62 11.67
C VAL A 92 11.70 -4.31 10.41
N ARG A 93 11.94 -5.05 9.30
CA ARG A 93 11.22 -4.84 8.04
C ARG A 93 9.74 -5.19 8.11
N ALA A 94 9.41 -6.32 8.74
CA ALA A 94 8.02 -6.72 8.92
C ALA A 94 7.23 -5.67 9.74
N LEU A 95 7.81 -5.20 10.86
CA LEU A 95 7.19 -4.19 11.71
C LEU A 95 7.09 -2.82 11.03
N SER A 96 8.08 -2.41 10.24
CA SER A 96 7.99 -1.14 9.49
C SER A 96 6.84 -1.15 8.49
N ASN A 97 6.62 -2.27 7.78
CA ASN A 97 5.50 -2.41 6.85
C ASN A 97 4.13 -2.45 7.55
N LEU A 98 4.06 -2.87 8.81
CA LEU A 98 2.85 -2.69 9.62
C LEU A 98 2.58 -1.22 9.96
N GLY A 99 3.59 -0.36 9.90
CA GLY A 99 3.46 1.08 10.17
C GLY A 99 2.54 1.78 9.17
N LEU A 100 2.57 1.34 7.90
CA LEU A 100 1.61 1.78 6.88
C LEU A 100 0.18 1.47 7.32
N VAL A 101 -0.07 0.24 7.78
CA VAL A 101 -1.40 -0.21 8.21
C VAL A 101 -1.92 0.64 9.35
N VAL A 102 -1.08 0.91 10.34
CA VAL A 102 -1.48 1.72 11.50
C VAL A 102 -1.93 3.10 11.05
N GLY A 103 -1.19 3.75 10.14
CA GLY A 103 -1.59 5.05 9.58
C GLY A 103 -2.93 4.99 8.85
N PHE A 104 -3.16 3.95 8.04
CA PHE A 104 -4.42 3.75 7.31
C PHE A 104 -5.61 3.44 8.23
N ILE A 105 -5.42 2.57 9.23
CA ILE A 105 -6.46 2.23 10.21
C ILE A 105 -6.80 3.46 11.06
N TYR A 106 -5.79 4.19 11.54
CA TYR A 106 -5.98 5.40 12.33
C TYR A 106 -6.83 6.43 11.61
N LEU A 107 -6.53 6.66 10.33
CA LEU A 107 -7.31 7.59 9.50
C LEU A 107 -8.72 7.08 9.23
N ASN A 108 -8.90 5.81 8.88
CA ASN A 108 -10.24 5.24 8.70
C ASN A 108 -11.08 5.28 9.99
N TYR A 109 -10.45 5.16 11.15
CA TYR A 109 -11.13 5.22 12.45
C TYR A 109 -11.53 6.66 12.84
N LEU A 110 -10.62 7.63 12.69
CA LEU A 110 -10.90 9.03 12.99
C LEU A 110 -11.88 9.67 12.01
N SER A 111 -11.83 9.21 10.77
CA SER A 111 -12.62 9.73 9.66
C SER A 111 -14.14 9.73 9.95
N LYS A 112 -14.67 8.79 10.76
CA LYS A 112 -16.08 8.57 11.20
C LYS A 112 -17.16 8.56 10.11
N ARG A 113 -17.07 9.47 9.15
CA ARG A 113 -17.62 9.39 7.80
C ARG A 113 -16.80 8.37 7.02
N SER A 114 -17.41 7.74 6.03
CA SER A 114 -16.67 7.29 4.86
C SER A 114 -16.08 8.54 4.19
N ILE A 115 -15.01 9.14 4.74
CA ILE A 115 -14.26 10.15 3.99
C ILE A 115 -13.97 9.49 2.66
N ASP A 116 -14.57 10.04 1.62
CA ASP A 116 -14.41 9.56 0.27
C ASP A 116 -12.97 9.95 -0.07
N ILE A 117 -12.00 9.09 0.26
CA ILE A 117 -10.56 9.21 -0.08
C ILE A 117 -10.39 9.52 -1.60
N LYS A 118 -11.47 9.30 -2.35
CA LYS A 118 -11.65 9.02 -3.75
C LYS A 118 -12.05 10.26 -4.57
N THR A 119 -12.37 11.40 -3.95
CA THR A 119 -12.72 12.64 -4.67
C THR A 119 -11.68 13.75 -4.53
N ASP A 120 -10.92 13.78 -3.43
CA ASP A 120 -10.00 14.85 -3.10
C ASP A 120 -8.54 14.39 -2.99
N ILE A 121 -7.69 15.00 -3.83
CA ILE A 121 -6.24 14.76 -3.85
C ILE A 121 -5.60 15.06 -2.49
N TYR A 122 -6.09 16.06 -1.75
CA TYR A 122 -5.56 16.40 -0.44
C TYR A 122 -5.77 15.27 0.57
N THR A 123 -6.91 14.58 0.48
CA THR A 123 -7.18 13.43 1.33
C THR A 123 -6.25 12.26 0.98
N SER A 124 -6.11 11.93 -0.30
CA SER A 124 -5.17 10.89 -0.74
C SER A 124 -3.73 11.19 -0.32
N LEU A 125 -3.29 12.45 -0.43
CA LEU A 125 -1.98 12.91 0.04
C LEU A 125 -1.84 12.81 1.56
N LEU A 126 -2.85 13.21 2.33
CA LEU A 126 -2.83 13.10 3.79
C LEU A 126 -2.72 11.65 4.24
N TYR A 127 -3.47 10.75 3.61
CA TYR A 127 -3.40 9.30 3.84
C TYR A 127 -2.00 8.76 3.55
N TYR A 128 -1.43 9.16 2.42
CA TYR A 128 -0.07 8.78 2.07
C TYR A 128 0.95 9.27 3.10
N ILE A 129 0.90 10.56 3.47
CA ILE A 129 1.83 11.16 4.45
C ILE A 129 1.73 10.44 5.80
N ILE A 130 0.52 10.22 6.33
CA ILE A 130 0.33 9.59 7.63
C ILE A 130 0.76 8.12 7.62
N GLY A 131 0.42 7.39 6.55
CA GLY A 131 0.90 6.02 6.36
C GLY A 131 2.43 5.98 6.35
N TYR A 132 3.06 6.88 5.60
CA TYR A 132 4.51 6.95 5.46
C TYR A 132 5.21 7.33 6.77
N LEU A 133 4.64 8.27 7.53
CA LEU A 133 5.11 8.61 8.87
C LEU A 133 5.01 7.41 9.83
N GLY A 134 3.91 6.65 9.74
CA GLY A 134 3.74 5.41 10.50
C GLY A 134 4.83 4.38 10.19
N LEU A 135 5.15 4.21 8.89
CA LEU A 135 6.23 3.34 8.42
C LEU A 135 7.59 3.74 9.01
N ILE A 136 7.99 5.01 8.84
CA ILE A 136 9.28 5.51 9.34
C ILE A 136 9.36 5.38 10.86
N SER A 137 8.27 5.71 11.56
CA SER A 137 8.23 5.68 13.02
C SER A 137 8.38 4.25 13.55
N LEU A 138 7.64 3.28 13.00
CA LEU A 138 7.79 1.88 13.41
C LEU A 138 9.14 1.29 12.98
N GLN A 139 9.71 1.72 11.86
CA GLN A 139 11.05 1.31 11.49
C GLN A 139 12.10 1.83 12.48
N GLY A 140 12.04 3.10 12.86
CA GLY A 140 12.95 3.68 13.87
C GLY A 140 12.80 2.99 15.23
N LEU A 141 11.56 2.77 15.69
CA LEU A 141 11.30 2.07 16.94
C LEU A 141 11.79 0.63 16.92
N SER A 142 11.53 -0.11 15.84
CA SER A 142 11.99 -1.50 15.72
C SER A 142 13.51 -1.59 15.62
N GLN A 143 14.19 -0.66 14.96
CA GLN A 143 15.66 -0.61 14.94
C GLN A 143 16.25 -0.49 16.34
N VAL A 144 15.67 0.38 17.18
CA VAL A 144 16.07 0.52 18.59
C VAL A 144 15.80 -0.77 19.37
N MET A 145 14.61 -1.35 19.23
CA MET A 145 14.20 -2.57 19.95
C MET A 145 15.07 -3.79 19.60
N PHE A 146 15.42 -3.95 18.32
CA PHE A 146 16.18 -5.11 17.83
C PHE A 146 17.69 -4.84 17.70
N GLN A 147 18.15 -3.68 18.16
CA GLN A 147 19.56 -3.25 18.13
C GLN A 147 20.18 -3.30 16.73
N VAL A 148 19.38 -3.04 15.68
CA VAL A 148 19.84 -3.02 14.30
C VAL A 148 20.31 -1.62 13.95
N GLN A 149 21.61 -1.47 13.67
CA GLN A 149 22.19 -0.18 13.31
C GLN A 149 22.13 0.06 11.81
N PHE A 150 21.34 1.05 11.42
CA PHE A 150 21.36 1.62 10.09
C PHE A 150 21.89 3.05 10.13
N SER A 151 22.53 3.47 9.04
CA SER A 151 22.82 4.89 8.85
C SER A 151 21.50 5.65 8.74
N ILE A 152 21.25 6.55 9.69
CA ILE A 152 20.05 7.42 9.69
C ILE A 152 19.98 8.21 8.38
N VAL A 153 21.12 8.68 7.88
CA VAL A 153 21.19 9.42 6.60
C VAL A 153 20.75 8.52 5.44
N ALA A 154 21.23 7.28 5.38
CA ALA A 154 20.84 6.35 4.33
C ALA A 154 19.35 5.99 4.42
N LEU A 155 18.84 5.80 5.63
CA LEU A 155 17.43 5.51 5.89
C LEU A 155 16.54 6.68 5.45
N LEU A 156 16.89 7.90 5.81
CA LEU A 156 16.15 9.11 5.41
C LEU A 156 16.18 9.32 3.89
N LEU A 157 17.32 9.09 3.23
CA LEU A 157 17.42 9.19 1.77
C LEU A 157 16.60 8.11 1.06
N TYR A 158 16.64 6.88 1.55
CA TYR A 158 15.81 5.77 1.06
C TYR A 158 14.32 6.13 1.15
N HIS A 159 13.89 6.62 2.31
CA HIS A 159 12.51 7.01 2.53
C HIS A 159 12.11 8.24 1.72
N LEU A 160 12.98 9.23 1.61
CA LEU A 160 12.71 10.42 0.81
C LEU A 160 12.53 10.07 -0.67
N ALA A 161 13.38 9.21 -1.23
CA ALA A 161 13.27 8.76 -2.62
C ALA A 161 11.94 8.03 -2.87
N ASN A 162 11.58 7.09 -2.00
CA ASN A 162 10.31 6.36 -2.10
C ASN A 162 9.09 7.24 -1.82
N PHE A 163 9.23 8.23 -0.93
CA PHE A 163 8.19 9.22 -0.66
C PHE A 163 7.90 10.06 -1.92
N ILE A 164 8.95 10.59 -2.57
CA ILE A 164 8.83 11.35 -3.81
C ILE A 164 8.23 10.49 -4.92
N LEU A 165 8.68 9.25 -5.08
CA LEU A 165 8.12 8.32 -6.06
C LEU A 165 6.61 8.09 -5.82
N GLY A 166 6.21 7.82 -4.57
CA GLY A 166 4.80 7.61 -4.26
C GLY A 166 3.96 8.86 -4.50
N LEU A 167 4.49 10.06 -4.26
CA LEU A 167 3.83 11.30 -4.65
C LEU A 167 3.62 11.40 -6.17
N ILE A 168 4.64 11.08 -6.97
CA ILE A 168 4.53 11.05 -8.44
C ILE A 168 3.45 10.06 -8.86
N VAL A 169 3.43 8.86 -8.29
CA VAL A 169 2.43 7.85 -8.60
C VAL A 169 1.03 8.33 -8.23
N ILE A 170 0.83 8.94 -7.05
CA ILE A 170 -0.48 9.52 -6.67
C ILE A 170 -0.93 10.58 -7.66
N ILE A 171 -0.04 11.45 -8.13
CA ILE A 171 -0.35 12.48 -9.14
C ILE A 171 -0.76 11.82 -10.46
N VAL A 172 -0.01 10.82 -10.94
CA VAL A 172 -0.35 10.06 -12.16
C VAL A 172 -1.71 9.36 -12.01
N MET A 173 -1.94 8.72 -10.87
CA MET A 173 -3.21 8.07 -10.56
C MET A 173 -4.38 9.06 -10.48
N ARG A 174 -4.12 10.34 -10.14
CA ARG A 174 -5.14 11.39 -10.16
C ARG A 174 -5.49 11.81 -11.59
N ILE A 175 -4.49 11.88 -12.48
CA ILE A 175 -4.70 12.19 -13.90
C ILE A 175 -5.49 11.06 -14.58
N GLN A 176 -5.28 9.82 -14.15
CA GLN A 176 -5.98 8.64 -14.67
C GLN A 176 -7.26 8.36 -13.86
N PRO A 177 -8.45 8.83 -14.32
CA PRO A 177 -9.67 8.84 -13.51
C PRO A 177 -10.11 7.45 -13.03
N ASN A 178 -9.69 6.39 -13.71
CA ASN A 178 -10.06 5.00 -13.41
C ASN A 178 -9.20 4.33 -12.34
N PHE A 179 -8.11 4.98 -11.90
CA PHE A 179 -7.13 4.36 -11.02
C PHE A 179 -7.46 4.55 -9.53
N LEU A 180 -7.91 5.76 -9.13
CA LEU A 180 -8.34 6.09 -7.75
C LEU A 180 -9.87 6.03 -7.58
N VAL A 181 -10.52 5.01 -8.14
CA VAL A 181 -11.99 4.86 -8.06
C VAL A 181 -12.37 3.91 -6.93
N ASP A 182 -13.48 4.21 -6.26
CA ASP A 182 -14.19 3.23 -5.44
C ASP A 182 -14.70 2.09 -6.32
N MET A 183 -13.99 0.97 -6.38
CA MET A 183 -14.41 -0.11 -7.26
C MET A 183 -15.73 -0.74 -6.80
N ARG A 184 -16.01 -0.78 -5.49
CA ARG A 184 -17.29 -1.32 -4.99
C ARG A 184 -18.46 -0.42 -5.39
N LYS A 185 -18.35 0.89 -5.17
CA LYS A 185 -19.39 1.85 -5.58
C LYS A 185 -19.52 1.96 -7.10
N TYR A 186 -18.40 1.93 -7.82
CA TYR A 186 -18.35 1.96 -9.28
C TYR A 186 -19.08 0.76 -9.89
N LEU A 187 -18.73 -0.46 -9.46
CA LEU A 187 -19.36 -1.68 -9.97
C LEU A 187 -20.85 -1.72 -9.60
N ASN A 188 -21.24 -1.30 -8.39
CA ASN A 188 -22.65 -1.22 -8.00
C ASN A 188 -23.44 -0.24 -8.88
N ASN A 189 -22.87 0.92 -9.20
CA ASN A 189 -23.53 1.91 -10.05
C ASN A 189 -23.56 1.48 -11.52
N PHE A 190 -22.58 0.69 -11.96
CA PHE A 190 -22.55 0.12 -13.31
C PHE A 190 -23.71 -0.86 -13.50
N HIS A 191 -23.89 -1.83 -12.59
CA HIS A 191 -25.00 -2.78 -12.65
C HIS A 191 -26.38 -2.10 -12.59
N LYS A 192 -26.52 -1.02 -11.83
CA LYS A 192 -27.79 -0.26 -11.79
C LYS A 192 -28.17 0.37 -13.12
N LYS A 193 -27.18 0.80 -13.92
CA LYS A 193 -27.43 1.39 -15.24
C LYS A 193 -27.78 0.37 -16.31
N ASP A 194 -27.32 -0.88 -16.16
CA ASP A 194 -27.61 -1.95 -17.14
C ASP A 194 -29.02 -2.54 -16.97
N VAL A 195 -29.68 -2.25 -15.83
CA VAL A 195 -31.03 -2.73 -15.49
C VAL A 195 -32.13 -1.68 -15.83
N GLU A 196 -31.75 -0.42 -16.08
CA GLU A 196 -32.64 0.67 -16.53
C GLU A 196 -32.73 0.75 -18.06
#